data_AF-A0A8S1IX01-F1
#
_entry.id   AF-A0A8S1IX01-F1
#
_cell.length_a   1.000
_cell.length_b   1.000
_cell.length_c   1.000
_cell.angle_alpha   90.00
_cell.angle_beta   90.00
_cell.angle_gamma   90.00
#
_symmetry.space_group_name_H-M   'P 1'
#
loop_
_entity.id
_entity.type
_entity.pdbx_description
1 polymer ?
#
loop_
_entity_poly.entity_id
_entity_poly.type
_entity_poly.pdbx_seq_one_letter_code
_entity_poly.pdbx_strand_id
1 'polypeptide(L)'
;MGCVRLPALRRGARRLRIASQAVGSEVDEMTKAEKRWESQVKQGKVRNVTCKGAGKLLAEDEDWVLLDVRPPKEVKAAKVKDSVTVPLFVPDKDMSLPSLMKQMSAFGMGGWWLGTTHMVPNERFISEVRAKIPKNSKVIVACQKGLRSLAACEQMALNGYTTLAWINGGFDTAKQGDLALEGAKDIRYAGIGGVSALLGWTEVQQQDKEEAGDRLGNIIRIAAIILVLDLLVLGYEQFSYMTGGN
;
A
#
# COMPACT_ATOMS: atom_id res chain seq x y z
N MET A 1 58.48 2.34 39.33
CA MET A 1 57.77 2.79 38.11
C MET A 1 57.00 1.59 37.53
N GLY A 2 55.72 1.44 37.88
CA GLY A 2 54.86 0.38 37.35
C GLY A 2 53.86 0.96 36.36
N CYS A 3 53.99 0.61 35.08
CA CYS A 3 53.07 1.02 34.03
C CYS A 3 51.86 0.06 34.03
N VAL A 4 50.68 0.57 34.42
CA VAL A 4 49.43 -0.18 34.36
C VAL A 4 48.85 -0.05 32.95
N ARG A 5 48.85 -1.15 32.19
CA ARG A 5 48.29 -1.22 30.84
C ARG A 5 46.78 -1.46 30.93
N LEU A 6 45.98 -0.42 30.70
CA LEU A 6 44.52 -0.50 30.65
C LEU A 6 44.03 -1.30 29.40
N PRO A 7 43.15 -2.31 29.56
CA PRO A 7 42.57 -3.04 28.44
C PRO A 7 41.18 -2.50 28.11
N ALA A 8 41.07 -1.46 27.29
CA ALA A 8 39.77 -1.00 26.82
C ALA A 8 39.89 -0.36 25.43
N LEU A 9 39.48 -1.10 24.38
CA LEU A 9 39.04 -0.58 23.06
C LEU A 9 38.76 -1.67 22.00
N ARG A 10 38.98 -2.97 22.30
CA ARG A 10 38.78 -4.05 21.30
C ARG A 10 37.31 -4.42 21.01
N ARG A 11 36.35 -4.05 21.86
CA ARG A 11 34.94 -4.48 21.71
C ARG A 11 34.12 -3.60 20.75
N GLY A 12 34.36 -2.29 20.69
CA GLY A 12 33.62 -1.37 19.81
C GLY A 12 33.89 -1.57 18.31
N ALA A 13 35.16 -1.77 17.95
CA ALA A 13 35.58 -1.93 16.55
C ALA A 13 35.11 -3.24 15.89
N ARG A 14 34.82 -4.30 16.66
CA ARG A 14 34.21 -5.53 16.14
C ARG A 14 32.72 -5.35 15.84
N ARG A 15 31.99 -4.64 16.69
CA ARG A 15 30.54 -4.41 16.53
C ARG A 15 30.23 -3.56 15.29
N LEU A 16 31.02 -2.51 15.06
CA LEU A 16 30.91 -1.67 13.85
C LEU A 16 31.25 -2.43 12.56
N ARG A 17 32.26 -3.31 12.58
CA ARG A 17 32.59 -4.14 11.41
C ARG A 17 31.50 -5.17 11.08
N ILE A 18 30.91 -5.80 12.09
CA ILE A 18 29.82 -6.76 11.90
C ILE A 18 28.56 -6.04 11.36
N ALA A 19 28.22 -4.88 11.91
CA ALA A 19 27.11 -4.07 11.39
C ALA A 19 27.36 -3.62 9.94
N SER A 20 28.57 -3.16 9.60
CA SER A 20 28.92 -2.78 8.23
C SER A 20 28.92 -3.96 7.26
N GLN A 21 29.35 -5.15 7.70
CA GLN A 21 29.30 -6.36 6.86
C GLN A 21 27.87 -6.86 6.63
N ALA A 22 27.01 -6.81 7.66
CA ALA A 22 25.60 -7.17 7.52
C ALA A 22 24.88 -6.23 6.53
N VAL A 23 25.08 -4.91 6.68
CA VAL A 23 24.52 -3.91 5.75
C VAL A 23 25.07 -4.12 4.33
N GLY A 24 26.37 -4.43 4.18
CA GLY A 24 26.95 -4.73 2.86
C GLY A 24 26.31 -5.95 2.20
N SER A 25 26.09 -7.03 2.95
CA SER A 25 25.43 -8.23 2.41
C SER A 25 23.97 -7.98 2.02
N GLU A 26 23.22 -7.19 2.79
CA GLU A 26 21.83 -6.85 2.47
C GLU A 26 21.73 -6.00 1.20
N VAL A 27 22.64 -5.02 1.04
CA VAL A 27 22.73 -4.19 -0.17
C VAL A 27 23.10 -5.04 -1.41
N ASP A 28 24.01 -6.01 -1.26
CA ASP A 28 24.39 -6.92 -2.34
C ASP A 28 23.22 -7.84 -2.75
N GLU A 29 22.42 -8.33 -1.80
CA GLU A 29 21.23 -9.13 -2.09
C GLU A 29 20.16 -8.30 -2.80
N MET A 30 19.90 -7.06 -2.36
CA MET A 30 19.00 -6.13 -3.05
C MET A 30 19.46 -5.86 -4.49
N THR A 31 20.75 -5.57 -4.68
CA THR A 31 21.30 -5.27 -6.03
C THR A 31 21.17 -6.48 -6.97
N LYS A 32 21.33 -7.70 -6.45
CA LYS A 32 21.10 -8.94 -7.22
C LYS A 32 19.63 -9.14 -7.55
N ALA A 33 18.74 -8.87 -6.59
CA ALA A 33 17.29 -8.95 -6.80
C ALA A 33 16.84 -7.95 -7.88
N GLU A 34 17.31 -6.70 -7.84
CA GLU A 34 17.03 -5.69 -8.86
C GLU A 34 17.49 -6.12 -10.26
N LYS A 35 18.74 -6.57 -10.41
CA LYS A 35 19.26 -7.07 -11.70
C LYS A 35 18.45 -8.27 -12.22
N ARG A 36 18.04 -9.17 -11.31
CA ARG A 36 17.19 -10.31 -11.65
C ARG A 36 15.82 -9.82 -12.12
N TRP A 37 15.21 -8.88 -11.42
CA TRP A 37 13.93 -8.28 -11.78
C TRP A 37 13.99 -7.61 -13.15
N GLU A 38 14.98 -6.74 -13.38
CA GLU A 38 15.20 -6.10 -14.67
C GLU A 38 15.37 -7.13 -15.80
N SER A 39 16.12 -8.21 -15.54
CA SER A 39 16.29 -9.28 -16.52
C SER A 39 14.97 -9.98 -16.85
N GLN A 40 14.08 -10.18 -15.87
CA GLN A 40 12.78 -10.81 -16.07
C GLN A 40 11.81 -9.91 -16.82
N VAL A 41 11.84 -8.61 -16.55
CA VAL A 41 11.09 -7.59 -17.30
C VAL A 41 11.59 -7.52 -18.74
N LYS A 42 12.92 -7.47 -18.95
CA LYS A 42 13.56 -7.47 -20.29
C LYS A 42 13.29 -8.77 -21.06
N GLN A 43 13.27 -9.92 -20.38
CA GLN A 43 12.94 -11.22 -20.95
C GLN A 43 11.42 -11.39 -21.22
N GLY A 44 10.59 -10.40 -20.88
CA GLY A 44 9.14 -10.44 -21.12
C GLY A 44 8.37 -11.40 -20.21
N LYS A 45 9.01 -11.95 -19.17
CA LYS A 45 8.37 -12.85 -18.18
C LYS A 45 7.40 -12.08 -17.28
N VAL A 46 7.75 -10.83 -16.96
CA VAL A 46 6.87 -9.90 -16.25
C VAL A 46 6.58 -8.70 -17.14
N ARG A 47 5.32 -8.59 -17.57
CA ARG A 47 4.85 -7.54 -18.47
C ARG A 47 4.20 -6.41 -17.68
N ASN A 48 4.51 -5.17 -18.04
CA ASN A 48 3.75 -4.02 -17.56
C ASN A 48 2.51 -3.85 -18.46
N VAL A 49 1.34 -3.74 -17.85
CA VAL A 49 0.08 -3.43 -18.55
C VAL A 49 -0.61 -2.22 -17.92
N THR A 50 -1.32 -1.45 -18.73
CA THR A 50 -2.23 -0.39 -18.25
C THR A 50 -3.57 -0.99 -17.83
N CYS A 51 -4.38 -0.29 -17.02
CA CYS A 51 -5.72 -0.76 -16.65
C CYS A 51 -6.58 -1.13 -17.87
N LYS A 52 -6.64 -0.25 -18.87
CA LYS A 52 -7.34 -0.50 -20.14
C LYS A 52 -6.78 -1.71 -20.90
N GLY A 53 -5.46 -1.87 -20.91
CA GLY A 53 -4.81 -3.02 -21.54
C GLY A 53 -5.14 -4.33 -20.83
N ALA A 54 -5.17 -4.32 -19.49
CA ALA A 54 -5.56 -5.47 -18.69
C ALA A 54 -7.03 -5.84 -18.93
N GLY A 55 -7.95 -4.87 -18.99
CA GLY A 55 -9.34 -5.12 -19.32
C GLY A 55 -9.55 -5.76 -20.69
N LYS A 56 -8.83 -5.29 -21.70
CA LYS A 56 -8.83 -5.91 -23.04
C LYS A 56 -8.31 -7.34 -23.00
N LEU A 57 -7.18 -7.59 -22.33
CA LEU A 57 -6.64 -8.94 -22.19
C LEU A 57 -7.63 -9.88 -21.49
N LEU A 58 -8.33 -9.42 -20.47
CA LEU A 58 -9.34 -10.21 -19.76
C LEU A 58 -10.61 -10.46 -20.59
N ALA A 59 -10.92 -9.58 -21.54
CA ALA A 59 -12.12 -9.69 -22.38
C ALA A 59 -11.86 -10.45 -23.69
N GLU A 60 -10.66 -10.33 -24.27
CA GLU A 60 -10.28 -10.92 -25.56
C GLU A 60 -9.64 -12.30 -25.42
N ASP A 61 -8.85 -12.53 -24.36
CA ASP A 61 -8.14 -13.78 -24.11
C ASP A 61 -8.69 -14.45 -22.82
N GLU A 62 -9.45 -15.54 -22.96
CA GLU A 62 -10.01 -16.29 -21.81
C GLU A 62 -8.95 -16.95 -20.91
N ASP A 63 -7.69 -17.02 -21.36
CA ASP A 63 -6.58 -17.62 -20.63
C ASP A 63 -6.03 -16.73 -19.50
N TRP A 64 -6.30 -15.43 -19.53
CA TRP A 64 -5.77 -14.51 -18.51
C TRP A 64 -6.63 -14.51 -17.27
N VAL A 65 -5.98 -14.77 -16.13
CA VAL A 65 -6.62 -14.69 -14.82
C VAL A 65 -6.16 -13.43 -14.12
N LEU A 66 -7.10 -12.63 -13.62
CA LEU A 66 -6.80 -11.48 -12.77
C LEU A 66 -6.67 -11.93 -11.30
N LEU A 67 -5.49 -11.74 -10.73
CA LEU A 67 -5.19 -11.94 -9.32
C LEU A 67 -5.20 -10.59 -8.58
N ASP A 68 -6.19 -10.40 -7.73
CA ASP A 68 -6.26 -9.27 -6.81
C ASP A 68 -5.54 -9.59 -5.49
N VAL A 69 -4.47 -8.86 -5.21
CA VAL A 69 -3.64 -9.07 -4.01
C VAL A 69 -3.94 -8.11 -2.86
N ARG A 70 -5.05 -7.35 -2.98
CA ARG A 70 -5.49 -6.42 -1.94
C ARG A 70 -5.99 -7.17 -0.68
N PRO A 71 -5.89 -6.53 0.50
CA PRO A 71 -6.46 -7.06 1.72
C PRO A 71 -7.99 -7.13 1.61
N PRO A 72 -8.63 -8.04 2.38
CA PRO A 72 -10.05 -8.34 2.24
C PRO A 72 -10.99 -7.13 2.49
N LYS A 73 -10.53 -6.11 3.24
CA LYS A 73 -11.30 -4.88 3.46
C LYS A 73 -11.48 -4.08 2.17
N GLU A 74 -10.43 -3.97 1.35
CA GLU A 74 -10.46 -3.23 0.08
C GLU A 74 -11.29 -3.97 -0.98
N VAL A 75 -11.12 -5.30 -1.04
CA VAL A 75 -11.85 -6.15 -2.01
C VAL A 75 -13.35 -6.12 -1.77
N LYS A 76 -13.79 -6.09 -0.50
CA LYS A 76 -15.20 -5.93 -0.15
C LYS A 76 -15.79 -4.58 -0.58
N ALA A 77 -14.96 -3.54 -0.70
CA ALA A 77 -15.42 -2.22 -1.11
C ALA A 77 -15.68 -2.15 -2.62
N ALA A 78 -14.78 -2.73 -3.43
CA ALA A 78 -14.99 -2.91 -4.86
C ALA A 78 -14.15 -4.09 -5.38
N LYS A 79 -14.76 -4.95 -6.17
CA LYS A 79 -14.14 -6.15 -6.74
C LYS A 79 -14.28 -6.15 -8.27
N VAL A 80 -13.25 -6.65 -8.95
CA VAL A 80 -13.32 -6.89 -10.41
C VAL A 80 -14.00 -8.24 -10.65
N LYS A 81 -14.87 -8.29 -11.66
CA LYS A 81 -15.58 -9.50 -12.05
C LYS A 81 -14.62 -10.63 -12.38
N ASP A 82 -14.95 -11.83 -11.91
CA ASP A 82 -14.20 -13.07 -12.16
C ASP A 82 -12.73 -13.03 -11.65
N SER A 83 -12.40 -12.05 -10.80
CA SER A 83 -11.06 -11.94 -10.21
C SER A 83 -10.85 -12.92 -9.06
N VAL A 84 -9.66 -13.52 -9.04
CA VAL A 84 -9.19 -14.36 -7.95
C VAL A 84 -8.58 -13.47 -6.89
N THR A 85 -9.09 -13.53 -5.66
CA THR A 85 -8.55 -12.76 -4.55
C THR A 85 -7.62 -13.62 -3.69
N VAL A 86 -6.37 -13.18 -3.51
CA VAL A 86 -5.44 -13.75 -2.53
C VAL A 86 -4.62 -12.60 -1.93
N PRO A 87 -4.83 -12.24 -0.65
CA PRO A 87 -4.17 -11.08 -0.06
C PRO A 87 -2.67 -11.34 0.14
N LEU A 88 -1.83 -10.41 -0.32
CA LEU A 88 -0.40 -10.43 -0.02
C LEU A 88 -0.12 -10.05 1.44
N PHE A 89 -0.94 -9.16 1.98
CA PHE A 89 -0.85 -8.69 3.35
C PHE A 89 -2.16 -8.90 4.09
N VAL A 90 -2.06 -9.41 5.30
CA VAL A 90 -3.19 -9.65 6.19
C VAL A 90 -3.13 -8.70 7.39
N PRO A 91 -4.28 -8.27 7.93
CA PRO A 91 -4.29 -7.49 9.16
C PRO A 91 -3.61 -8.27 10.29
N ASP A 92 -2.72 -7.62 11.02
CA ASP A 92 -2.17 -8.19 12.24
C ASP A 92 -3.30 -8.39 13.26
N LYS A 93 -3.44 -9.61 13.78
CA LYS A 93 -4.43 -9.97 14.81
C LYS A 93 -3.76 -10.30 16.13
N ASP A 94 -2.44 -10.22 16.20
CA ASP A 94 -1.71 -10.59 17.39
C ASP A 94 -1.83 -9.46 18.41
N MET A 95 -2.50 -9.73 19.52
CA MET A 95 -2.63 -8.77 20.64
C MET A 95 -1.41 -8.80 21.57
N SER A 96 -0.25 -9.21 21.07
CA SER A 96 0.99 -9.22 21.84
C SER A 96 1.45 -7.79 22.12
N LEU A 97 2.09 -7.54 23.26
CA LEU A 97 2.63 -6.22 23.62
C LEU A 97 3.46 -5.58 22.50
N PRO A 98 4.36 -6.32 21.82
CA PRO A 98 5.14 -5.79 20.70
C PRO A 98 4.30 -5.44 19.47
N SER A 99 3.29 -6.25 19.13
CA SER A 99 2.41 -5.97 17.99
C SER A 99 1.48 -4.78 18.28
N LEU A 100 0.94 -4.69 19.50
CA LEU A 100 0.14 -3.54 19.92
C LEU A 100 0.94 -2.23 19.86
N MET A 101 2.21 -2.25 20.28
CA MET A 101 3.10 -1.09 20.16
C MET A 101 3.32 -0.69 18.69
N LYS A 102 3.54 -1.65 17.79
CA LYS A 102 3.66 -1.38 16.34
C LYS A 102 2.36 -0.84 15.75
N GLN A 103 1.21 -1.38 16.16
CA GLN A 103 -0.09 -0.91 15.73
C GLN A 103 -0.38 0.52 16.21
N MET A 104 -0.04 0.84 17.46
CA MET A 104 -0.14 2.21 17.99
C MET A 104 0.82 3.17 17.29
N SER A 105 2.05 2.74 17.01
CA SER A 105 3.02 3.55 16.25
C SER A 105 2.54 3.82 14.82
N ALA A 106 2.04 2.79 14.12
CA ALA A 106 1.46 2.93 12.78
C ALA A 106 0.23 3.85 12.79
N PHE A 107 -0.61 3.75 13.82
CA PHE A 107 -1.72 4.69 14.02
C PHE A 107 -1.20 6.12 14.23
N GLY A 108 -0.26 6.34 15.15
CA GLY A 108 0.31 7.66 15.46
C GLY A 108 1.05 8.32 14.29
N MET A 109 1.71 7.55 13.43
CA MET A 109 2.38 8.02 12.20
C MET A 109 1.41 8.29 11.03
N GLY A 110 0.11 8.45 11.31
CA GLY A 110 -0.89 8.85 10.31
C GLY A 110 -1.83 7.74 9.85
N GLY A 111 -1.83 6.57 10.50
CA GLY A 111 -2.81 5.52 10.23
C GLY A 111 -4.26 5.95 10.50
N TRP A 112 -4.49 6.86 11.45
CA TRP A 112 -5.79 7.48 11.67
C TRP A 112 -6.24 8.41 10.54
N TRP A 113 -5.28 9.09 9.88
CA TRP A 113 -5.52 10.01 8.77
C TRP A 113 -5.77 9.25 7.45
N LEU A 114 -4.90 8.30 7.13
CA LEU A 114 -4.92 7.52 5.89
C LEU A 114 -5.77 6.24 5.98
N GLY A 115 -6.26 5.88 7.17
CA GLY A 115 -6.99 4.64 7.41
C GLY A 115 -6.12 3.38 7.32
N THR A 116 -4.80 3.52 7.35
CA THR A 116 -3.87 2.40 7.26
C THR A 116 -3.85 1.63 8.60
N THR A 117 -3.95 0.31 8.49
CA THR A 117 -3.81 -0.60 9.64
C THR A 117 -2.48 -1.33 9.52
N HIS A 118 -1.89 -1.72 10.65
CA HIS A 118 -0.67 -2.52 10.64
C HIS A 118 -0.96 -3.86 9.94
N MET A 119 -0.16 -4.15 8.91
CA MET A 119 -0.35 -5.26 7.98
C MET A 119 0.89 -6.14 8.02
N VAL A 120 0.71 -7.45 8.05
CA VAL A 120 1.77 -8.47 8.11
C VAL A 120 1.76 -9.25 6.79
N PRO A 121 2.93 -9.62 6.24
CA PRO A 121 3.00 -10.45 5.04
C PRO A 121 2.29 -11.80 5.26
N ASN A 122 1.53 -12.25 4.26
CA ASN A 122 0.86 -13.53 4.30
C ASN A 122 1.83 -14.67 3.95
N GLU A 123 2.24 -15.45 4.95
CA GLU A 123 3.11 -16.63 4.76
C GLU A 123 2.49 -17.70 3.86
N ARG A 124 1.16 -17.74 3.75
CA ARG A 124 0.42 -18.73 2.94
C ARG A 124 0.11 -18.25 1.53
N PHE A 125 0.58 -17.06 1.15
CA PHE A 125 0.26 -16.42 -0.13
C PHE A 125 0.47 -17.37 -1.33
N ILE A 126 1.68 -17.92 -1.49
CA ILE A 126 1.99 -18.80 -2.63
C ILE A 126 1.17 -20.09 -2.62
N SER A 127 0.93 -20.66 -1.43
CA SER A 127 0.12 -21.87 -1.29
C SER A 127 -1.33 -21.63 -1.72
N GLU A 128 -1.91 -20.49 -1.33
CA GLU A 128 -3.25 -20.09 -1.74
C GLU A 128 -3.35 -19.77 -3.23
N VAL A 129 -2.33 -19.10 -3.79
CA VAL A 129 -2.27 -18.81 -5.24
C VAL A 129 -2.20 -20.12 -6.04
N ARG A 130 -1.36 -21.08 -5.63
CA ARG A 130 -1.24 -22.39 -6.30
C ARG A 130 -2.53 -23.22 -6.25
N ALA A 131 -3.31 -23.07 -5.19
CA ALA A 131 -4.58 -23.79 -5.05
C ALA A 131 -5.66 -23.26 -6.02
N LYS A 132 -5.58 -21.97 -6.40
CA LYS A 132 -6.58 -21.31 -7.25
C LYS A 132 -6.13 -21.13 -8.69
N ILE A 133 -4.83 -20.96 -8.94
CA ILE A 133 -4.25 -20.61 -10.24
C ILE A 133 -3.11 -21.58 -10.57
N PRO A 134 -3.22 -22.35 -11.66
CA PRO A 134 -2.14 -23.23 -12.10
C PRO A 134 -0.91 -22.43 -12.54
N LYS A 135 0.28 -23.03 -12.41
CA LYS A 135 1.56 -22.36 -12.68
C LYS A 135 1.75 -21.95 -14.15
N ASN A 136 1.09 -22.63 -15.06
CA ASN A 136 1.19 -22.41 -16.51
C ASN A 136 0.18 -21.38 -17.03
N SER A 137 -0.69 -20.85 -16.17
CA SER A 137 -1.66 -19.82 -16.56
C SER A 137 -1.00 -18.46 -16.72
N LYS A 138 -1.58 -17.62 -17.59
CA LYS A 138 -1.20 -16.21 -17.73
C LYS A 138 -1.90 -15.43 -16.62
N VAL A 139 -1.14 -14.74 -15.77
CA VAL A 139 -1.71 -14.07 -14.59
C VAL A 139 -1.47 -12.58 -14.66
N ILE A 140 -2.52 -11.78 -14.56
CA ILE A 140 -2.43 -10.34 -14.32
C ILE A 140 -2.56 -10.11 -12.82
N VAL A 141 -1.57 -9.52 -12.19
CA VAL A 141 -1.58 -9.21 -10.76
C VAL A 141 -1.89 -7.73 -10.57
N ALA A 142 -2.88 -7.43 -9.74
CA ALA A 142 -3.33 -6.08 -9.50
C ALA A 142 -3.45 -5.77 -8.00
N CYS A 143 -3.17 -4.52 -7.65
CA CYS A 143 -3.47 -3.96 -6.34
C CYS A 143 -3.89 -2.49 -6.49
N GLN A 144 -4.16 -1.79 -5.39
CA GLN A 144 -4.63 -0.40 -5.45
C GLN A 144 -3.66 0.55 -6.17
N LYS A 145 -2.40 0.62 -5.73
CA LYS A 145 -1.39 1.59 -6.22
C LYS A 145 -0.24 0.98 -7.06
N GLY A 146 -0.23 -0.34 -7.24
CA GLY A 146 0.78 -1.06 -8.05
C GLY A 146 1.95 -1.71 -7.28
N LEU A 147 2.38 -1.17 -6.13
CA LEU A 147 3.57 -1.69 -5.42
C LEU A 147 3.39 -3.11 -4.86
N ARG A 148 2.23 -3.39 -4.26
CA ARG A 148 1.93 -4.73 -3.70
C ARG A 148 1.85 -5.80 -4.79
N SER A 149 1.29 -5.46 -5.96
CA SER A 149 1.23 -6.36 -7.11
C SER A 149 2.61 -6.65 -7.69
N LEU A 150 3.53 -5.67 -7.68
CA LEU A 150 4.91 -5.89 -8.12
C LEU A 150 5.63 -6.89 -7.22
N ALA A 151 5.54 -6.71 -5.90
CA ALA A 151 6.12 -7.65 -4.92
C ALA A 151 5.50 -9.05 -5.04
N ALA A 152 4.18 -9.14 -5.26
CA ALA A 152 3.50 -10.42 -5.49
C ALA A 152 3.99 -11.12 -6.77
N CYS A 153 4.16 -10.38 -7.87
CA CYS A 153 4.72 -10.91 -9.12
C CYS A 153 6.12 -11.50 -8.90
N GLU A 154 6.97 -10.83 -8.12
CA GLU A 154 8.29 -11.36 -7.79
C GLU A 154 8.21 -12.69 -7.04
N GLN A 155 7.39 -12.75 -5.99
CA GLN A 155 7.20 -14.00 -5.23
C GLN A 155 6.64 -15.13 -6.11
N MET A 156 5.72 -14.82 -7.02
CA MET A 156 5.17 -15.80 -7.98
C MET A 156 6.23 -16.25 -8.99
N ALA A 157 7.03 -15.34 -9.53
CA ALA A 157 8.08 -15.67 -10.47
C ALA A 157 9.17 -16.57 -9.85
N LEU A 158 9.54 -16.31 -8.59
CA LEU A 158 10.42 -17.19 -7.81
C LEU A 158 9.85 -18.60 -7.61
N ASN A 159 8.52 -18.72 -7.63
CA ASN A 159 7.79 -19.97 -7.41
C ASN A 159 7.36 -20.69 -8.70
N GLY A 160 7.90 -20.28 -9.85
CA GLY A 160 7.78 -20.96 -11.13
C GLY A 160 6.68 -20.45 -12.06
N TYR A 161 6.04 -19.32 -11.75
CA TYR A 161 5.13 -18.67 -12.70
C TYR A 161 5.94 -17.92 -13.76
N THR A 162 5.63 -18.18 -15.04
CA THR A 162 6.45 -17.71 -16.16
C THR A 162 5.82 -16.55 -16.93
N THR A 163 4.50 -16.47 -16.97
CA THR A 163 3.76 -15.43 -17.68
C THR A 163 2.97 -14.58 -16.70
N LEU A 164 3.61 -13.53 -16.22
CA LEU A 164 3.03 -12.57 -15.28
C LEU A 164 2.87 -11.22 -15.96
N ALA A 165 1.79 -10.52 -15.65
CA ALA A 165 1.61 -9.13 -15.95
C ALA A 165 1.22 -8.38 -14.67
N TRP A 166 1.60 -7.11 -14.55
CA TRP A 166 1.14 -6.27 -13.45
C TRP A 166 0.55 -4.97 -13.98
N ILE A 167 -0.48 -4.48 -13.30
CA ILE A 167 -1.12 -3.22 -13.65
C ILE A 167 -0.28 -2.06 -13.09
N ASN A 168 0.29 -1.26 -13.98
CA ASN A 168 1.06 -0.08 -13.58
C ASN A 168 0.14 1.00 -13.00
N GLY A 169 0.54 1.56 -11.85
CA GLY A 169 -0.28 2.46 -11.05
C GLY A 169 -1.46 1.77 -10.32
N GLY A 170 -1.68 0.47 -10.54
CA GLY A 170 -2.77 -0.28 -9.94
C GLY A 170 -4.16 0.23 -10.33
N PHE A 171 -5.17 -0.15 -9.54
CA PHE A 171 -6.56 0.23 -9.76
C PHE A 171 -6.85 1.73 -9.66
N ASP A 172 -5.99 2.53 -9.03
CA ASP A 172 -6.16 3.99 -8.98
C ASP A 172 -6.14 4.64 -10.37
N THR A 173 -5.55 3.96 -11.37
CA THR A 173 -5.49 4.43 -12.76
C THR A 173 -6.65 3.95 -13.64
N ALA A 174 -7.58 3.17 -13.08
CA ALA A 174 -8.70 2.61 -13.83
C ALA A 174 -9.73 3.70 -14.17
N LYS A 175 -10.11 3.83 -15.45
CA LYS A 175 -11.23 4.67 -15.86
C LYS A 175 -12.53 3.86 -15.93
N GLN A 176 -13.66 4.56 -15.97
CA GLN A 176 -14.95 3.91 -16.14
C GLN A 176 -14.97 3.07 -17.43
N GLY A 177 -15.26 1.77 -17.30
CA GLY A 177 -15.28 0.83 -18.42
C GLY A 177 -13.94 0.17 -18.75
N ASP A 178 -12.84 0.53 -18.10
CA ASP A 178 -11.55 -0.16 -18.31
C ASP A 178 -11.54 -1.58 -17.73
N LEU A 179 -12.32 -1.84 -16.67
CA LEU A 179 -12.42 -3.14 -16.01
C LEU A 179 -13.90 -3.43 -15.70
N ALA A 180 -14.32 -4.70 -15.86
CA ALA A 180 -15.65 -5.14 -15.46
C ALA A 180 -15.73 -5.28 -13.93
N LEU A 181 -16.55 -4.48 -13.26
CA LEU A 181 -16.65 -4.49 -11.79
C LEU A 181 -17.88 -5.28 -11.31
N GLU A 182 -17.74 -5.96 -10.18
CA GLU A 182 -18.83 -6.55 -9.39
C GLU A 182 -19.44 -5.47 -8.49
N GLY A 183 -20.12 -4.48 -9.07
CA GLY A 183 -20.85 -3.45 -8.34
C GLY A 183 -20.81 -2.07 -8.99
N ALA A 184 -21.62 -1.14 -8.45
CA ALA A 184 -21.71 0.23 -8.95
C ALA A 184 -20.61 1.17 -8.40
N LYS A 185 -19.79 0.70 -7.45
CA LYS A 185 -18.78 1.52 -6.77
C LYS A 185 -17.46 1.51 -7.54
N ASP A 186 -16.91 2.70 -7.76
CA ASP A 186 -15.62 2.88 -8.43
C ASP A 186 -14.48 2.23 -7.63
N ILE A 187 -13.68 1.42 -8.33
CA ILE A 187 -12.57 0.64 -7.76
C ILE A 187 -11.41 1.52 -7.28
N ARG A 188 -11.25 2.73 -7.83
CA ARG A 188 -10.24 3.70 -7.38
C ARG A 188 -10.42 4.12 -5.91
N TYR A 189 -11.65 4.01 -5.40
CA TYR A 189 -12.00 4.40 -4.03
C TYR A 189 -11.86 3.26 -3.01
N ALA A 190 -11.52 2.04 -3.45
CA ALA A 190 -11.52 0.86 -2.58
C ALA A 190 -10.38 0.85 -1.55
N GLY A 191 -9.26 1.50 -1.84
CA GLY A 191 -8.11 1.60 -0.92
C GLY A 191 -8.06 2.88 -0.10
N ILE A 192 -9.06 3.75 -0.23
CA ILE A 192 -9.13 5.03 0.48
C ILE A 192 -9.86 4.83 1.81
N GLY A 193 -9.25 5.28 2.91
CA GLY A 193 -9.81 5.16 4.26
C GLY A 193 -9.39 6.29 5.20
N GLY A 194 -9.88 6.23 6.43
CA GLY A 194 -9.55 7.21 7.48
C GLY A 194 -10.20 8.58 7.30
N VAL A 195 -9.73 9.56 8.06
CA VAL A 195 -10.28 10.92 8.05
C VAL A 195 -10.07 11.61 6.70
N SER A 196 -8.99 11.30 5.99
CA SER A 196 -8.70 11.84 4.65
C SER A 196 -9.78 11.47 3.62
N ALA A 197 -10.32 10.26 3.70
CA ALA A 197 -11.43 9.81 2.85
C ALA A 197 -12.70 10.63 3.08
N LEU A 198 -13.05 10.87 4.36
CA LEU A 198 -14.25 11.64 4.76
C LEU A 198 -14.14 13.10 4.34
N LEU A 199 -12.96 13.71 4.51
CA LEU A 199 -12.75 15.11 4.15
C LEU A 199 -12.60 15.32 2.64
N GLY A 200 -12.46 14.26 1.84
CA GLY A 200 -12.32 14.37 0.41
C GLY A 200 -10.93 14.86 -0.04
N TRP A 201 -9.88 14.48 0.69
CA TRP A 201 -8.49 14.96 0.52
C TRP A 201 -7.56 13.94 -0.15
N THR A 202 -8.09 12.86 -0.74
CA THR A 202 -7.27 11.86 -1.42
C THR A 202 -6.96 12.23 -2.87
N GLU A 203 -5.85 11.70 -3.42
CA GLU A 203 -5.38 11.97 -4.79
C GLU A 203 -6.47 11.72 -5.84
N VAL A 204 -7.21 10.61 -5.72
CA VAL A 204 -8.31 10.26 -6.64
C VAL A 204 -9.46 11.29 -6.55
N GLN A 205 -9.78 11.75 -5.33
CA GLN A 205 -10.83 12.76 -5.11
C GLN A 205 -10.41 14.15 -5.59
N GLN A 206 -9.12 14.49 -5.49
CA GLN A 206 -8.58 15.74 -6.02
C GLN A 206 -8.59 15.73 -7.54
N GLN A 207 -8.19 14.63 -8.17
CA GLN A 207 -8.26 14.46 -9.63
C GLN A 207 -9.71 14.58 -10.13
N ASP A 208 -10.66 13.89 -9.50
CA ASP A 208 -12.08 13.99 -9.89
C ASP A 208 -12.64 15.42 -9.68
N LYS A 209 -12.16 16.17 -8.67
CA LYS A 209 -12.55 17.58 -8.44
C LYS A 209 -11.91 18.58 -9.39
N GLU A 210 -10.66 18.34 -9.78
CA GLU A 210 -9.96 19.13 -10.78
C GLU A 210 -10.59 18.92 -12.15
N GLU A 211 -10.94 17.68 -12.51
CA GLU A 211 -11.70 17.36 -13.72
C GLU A 211 -13.12 17.96 -13.68
N ALA A 212 -13.76 18.02 -12.49
CA ALA A 212 -15.08 18.64 -12.32
C ALA A 212 -15.05 20.18 -12.20
N GLY A 213 -13.88 20.82 -12.12
CA GLY A 213 -13.76 22.29 -12.01
C GLY A 213 -14.35 22.88 -10.72
N ASP A 214 -14.32 22.16 -9.60
CA ASP A 214 -15.03 22.52 -8.35
C ASP A 214 -14.32 23.61 -7.51
N ARG A 215 -14.26 24.85 -8.05
CA ARG A 215 -13.73 26.02 -7.32
C ARG A 215 -14.62 26.44 -6.15
N LEU A 216 -15.93 26.20 -6.25
CA LEU A 216 -16.91 26.61 -5.25
C LEU A 216 -16.83 25.73 -4.00
N GLY A 217 -16.68 24.41 -4.16
CA GLY A 217 -16.50 23.49 -3.04
C GLY A 217 -15.26 23.78 -2.20
N ASN A 218 -14.16 24.22 -2.83
CA ASN A 218 -12.95 24.62 -2.12
C ASN A 218 -13.15 25.90 -1.30
N ILE A 219 -13.86 26.90 -1.84
CA ILE A 219 -14.19 28.13 -1.11
C ILE A 219 -15.08 27.84 0.10
N ILE A 220 -16.11 27.01 -0.07
CA ILE A 220 -17.03 26.63 1.01
C ILE A 220 -16.29 25.92 2.14
N ARG A 221 -15.34 25.04 1.82
CA ARG A 221 -14.52 24.33 2.83
C ARG A 221 -13.60 25.28 3.60
N ILE A 222 -12.95 26.22 2.91
CA ILE A 222 -12.12 27.24 3.56
C ILE A 222 -12.99 28.10 4.49
N ALA A 223 -14.15 28.54 4.02
CA ALA A 223 -15.10 29.31 4.84
C ALA A 223 -15.59 28.51 6.07
N ALA A 224 -15.86 27.21 5.91
CA ALA A 224 -16.25 26.35 7.02
C ALA A 224 -15.14 26.16 8.05
N ILE A 225 -13.87 26.02 7.61
CA ILE A 225 -12.71 25.95 8.52
C ILE A 225 -12.57 27.26 9.31
N ILE A 226 -12.71 28.40 8.63
CA ILE A 226 -12.67 29.72 9.28
C ILE A 226 -13.78 29.83 10.34
N LEU A 227 -15.02 29.43 10.01
CA LEU A 227 -16.12 29.44 10.97
C LEU A 227 -15.88 28.54 12.19
N VAL A 228 -15.27 27.37 12.00
CA VAL A 228 -14.93 26.48 13.12
C VAL A 228 -13.83 27.07 13.99
N LEU A 229 -12.81 27.69 13.38
CA LEU A 229 -11.74 28.38 14.11
C LEU A 229 -12.29 29.56 14.91
N ASP A 230 -13.16 30.38 14.31
CA ASP A 230 -13.83 31.49 15.01
C ASP A 230 -14.65 30.98 16.19
N LEU A 231 -15.39 29.88 16.02
CA LEU A 231 -16.20 29.29 17.09
C LEU A 231 -15.34 28.70 18.22
N LEU A 232 -14.15 28.18 17.90
CA LEU A 232 -13.18 27.71 18.89
C LEU A 232 -12.54 28.89 19.65
N VAL A 233 -12.24 30.00 18.98
CA VAL A 233 -11.73 31.21 19.62
C VAL A 233 -12.79 31.80 20.55
N LEU A 234 -14.02 31.96 20.08
CA LEU A 234 -15.14 32.43 20.91
C LEU A 234 -15.39 31.49 22.11
N GLY A 235 -15.33 30.18 21.90
CA GLY A 235 -15.44 29.20 22.98
C GLY A 235 -14.30 29.32 24.01
N TYR A 236 -13.08 29.57 23.56
CA TYR A 236 -11.92 29.78 24.43
C TYR A 236 -12.03 31.11 25.21
N GLU A 237 -12.48 32.18 24.57
CA GLU A 237 -12.73 33.47 25.22
C GLU A 237 -13.83 33.34 26.27
N GLN A 238 -14.92 32.64 25.96
CA GLN A 238 -16.02 32.45 26.91
C GLN A 238 -15.61 31.53 28.07
N PHE A 239 -14.82 30.49 27.81
CA PHE A 239 -14.27 29.63 28.85
C PHE A 239 -13.30 30.38 29.77
N SER A 240 -12.36 31.14 29.19
CA SER A 240 -11.39 31.94 29.95
C SER A 240 -12.06 33.06 30.75
N TYR A 241 -13.12 33.67 30.23
CA TYR A 241 -13.95 34.64 30.97
C TYR A 241 -14.62 34.00 32.20
N MET A 242 -15.14 32.77 32.07
CA MET A 242 -15.75 32.05 33.20
C MET A 242 -14.74 31.57 34.24
N THR A 243 -13.49 31.27 33.86
CA THR A 243 -12.45 30.77 34.78
C THR A 243 -11.51 31.85 35.33
N GLY A 244 -11.43 33.02 34.66
CA GLY A 244 -10.60 34.16 35.04
C GLY A 244 -11.29 35.17 35.95
N GLY A 245 -12.57 34.96 36.28
CA GLY A 245 -13.29 35.70 37.30
C GLY A 245 -13.00 35.15 38.70
N ASN A 246 -11.83 35.49 39.24
CA ASN A 246 -11.53 35.47 40.68
C ASN A 246 -10.71 36.72 41.01
#